data_AF-A0A7U3Y1R2-F1
#
_entry.id   AF-A0A7U3Y1R2-F1
#
_cell.length_a   1.000
_cell.length_b   1.000
_cell.length_c   1.000
_cell.angle_alpha   90.00
_cell.angle_beta   90.00
_cell.angle_gamma   90.00
#
_symmetry.space_group_name_H-M   'P 1'
#
loop_
_entity.id
_entity.type
_entity.pdbx_description
1 polymer ?
#
loop_
_entity_poly.entity_id
_entity_poly.type
_entity_poly.pdbx_seq_one_letter_code
_entity_poly.pdbx_strand_id
1 'polypeptide(L)'
;MVSNADHFTELEVTEQHRTRKKAKQLRYCIEFISSLYPRKNVQQFLKQLQPVQNTLGLYNDLFIAEDLFNKAVEHDPHFWFALGWVKAKQPYLQNQSAEALQKFKQAKTFW
;
A
#
# COMPACT_ATOMS: atom_id res chain seq x y z
N MET A 1 -10.67 -1.06 -6.44
CA MET A 1 -9.73 -0.40 -5.50
C MET A 1 -10.54 0.23 -4.39
N VAL A 2 -11.47 1.13 -4.72
CA VAL A 2 -12.40 1.74 -3.75
C VAL A 2 -13.37 0.72 -3.13
N SER A 3 -13.83 -0.26 -3.92
CA SER A 3 -14.72 -1.36 -3.46
C SER A 3 -14.15 -2.19 -2.31
N ASN A 4 -12.83 -2.30 -2.24
CA ASN A 4 -12.12 -3.16 -1.29
C ASN A 4 -11.65 -2.38 -0.06
N ALA A 5 -11.88 -1.06 -0.03
CA ALA A 5 -11.42 -0.20 1.05
C ALA A 5 -12.12 -0.49 2.39
N ASP A 6 -13.38 -0.92 2.34
CA ASP A 6 -14.20 -1.11 3.55
C ASP A 6 -13.83 -2.38 4.32
N HIS A 7 -13.32 -3.41 3.65
CA HIS A 7 -12.98 -4.72 4.21
C HIS A 7 -11.52 -5.13 3.91
N PHE A 8 -10.63 -4.16 3.70
CA PHE A 8 -9.25 -4.43 3.27
C PHE A 8 -8.48 -5.38 4.21
N THR A 9 -8.71 -5.25 5.52
CA THR A 9 -8.09 -6.08 6.56
C THR A 9 -8.55 -7.55 6.53
N GLU A 10 -9.74 -7.81 5.98
CA GLU A 10 -10.36 -9.14 5.88
C GLU A 10 -9.99 -9.86 4.58
N LEU A 11 -9.37 -9.13 3.63
CA LEU A 11 -8.95 -9.70 2.37
C LEU A 11 -7.78 -10.65 2.55
N GLU A 12 -7.77 -11.72 1.75
CA GLU A 12 -6.58 -12.53 1.54
C GLU A 12 -5.39 -11.69 1.08
N VAL A 13 -4.19 -12.09 1.47
CA VAL A 13 -2.93 -11.40 1.14
C VAL A 13 -2.78 -11.19 -0.37
N THR A 14 -3.26 -12.13 -1.19
CA THR A 14 -3.26 -12.01 -2.66
C THR A 14 -4.15 -10.86 -3.17
N GLU A 15 -5.32 -10.66 -2.57
CA GLU A 15 -6.24 -9.56 -2.89
C GLU A 15 -5.75 -8.20 -2.37
N GLN A 16 -5.08 -8.19 -1.22
CA GLN A 16 -4.39 -7.00 -0.72
C GLN A 16 -3.28 -6.57 -1.70
N HIS A 17 -2.48 -7.52 -2.20
CA HIS A 17 -1.48 -7.27 -3.24
C HIS A 17 -2.09 -6.77 -4.56
N ARG A 18 -3.25 -7.30 -4.98
CA ARG A 18 -3.99 -6.79 -6.15
C ARG A 18 -4.40 -5.33 -5.95
N THR A 19 -4.81 -4.94 -4.75
CA THR A 19 -5.15 -3.55 -4.41
C THR A 19 -3.94 -2.62 -4.58
N ARG A 20 -2.76 -3.04 -4.12
CA ARG A 20 -1.49 -2.30 -4.33
C ARG A 20 -1.16 -2.13 -5.82
N LYS A 21 -1.27 -3.20 -6.62
CA LYS A 21 -1.03 -3.12 -8.07
C LYS A 21 -1.97 -2.12 -8.74
N LYS A 22 -3.26 -2.16 -8.40
CA LYS A 22 -4.26 -1.19 -8.89
C LYS A 22 -3.95 0.25 -8.49
N ALA A 23 -3.47 0.48 -7.25
CA ALA A 23 -3.07 1.81 -6.79
C ALA A 23 -1.88 2.38 -7.60
N LYS A 24 -0.86 1.56 -7.86
CA LYS A 24 0.26 1.94 -8.73
C LYS A 24 -0.18 2.22 -10.16
N GLN A 25 -1.02 1.35 -10.71
CA GLN A 25 -1.55 1.51 -12.06
C GLN A 25 -2.32 2.83 -12.18
N LEU A 26 -3.16 3.17 -11.20
CA LEU A 26 -3.89 4.43 -11.16
C LEU A 26 -2.94 5.63 -11.19
N ARG A 27 -1.88 5.64 -10.38
CA ARG A 27 -0.84 6.69 -10.41
C ARG A 27 -0.24 6.82 -11.82
N TYR A 28 0.18 5.72 -12.43
CA TYR A 28 0.81 5.75 -13.76
C TYR A 28 -0.14 6.25 -14.84
N CYS A 29 -1.41 5.82 -14.82
CA CYS A 29 -2.43 6.33 -15.74
C CYS A 29 -2.63 7.83 -15.57
N ILE A 30 -2.68 8.34 -14.32
CA ILE A 30 -2.83 9.77 -14.03
C ILE A 30 -1.61 10.57 -14.51
N GLU A 31 -0.41 10.07 -14.27
CA GLU A 31 0.82 10.70 -14.76
C GLU A 31 0.82 10.77 -16.29
N PHE A 32 0.38 9.71 -16.97
CA PHE A 32 0.27 9.64 -18.42
C PHE A 32 -0.72 10.65 -19.00
N ILE A 33 -1.91 10.79 -18.42
CA ILE A 33 -2.95 11.72 -18.90
C ILE A 33 -2.82 13.14 -18.32
N SER A 34 -1.81 13.39 -17.47
CA SER A 34 -1.72 14.62 -16.67
C SER A 34 -1.71 15.92 -17.49
N SER A 35 -1.20 15.88 -18.73
CA SER A 35 -1.15 17.02 -19.64
C SER A 35 -2.53 17.43 -20.18
N LEU A 36 -3.54 16.57 -20.09
CA LEU A 36 -4.90 16.82 -20.56
C LEU A 36 -5.75 17.62 -19.55
N TYR A 37 -5.26 17.82 -18.32
CA TYR A 37 -6.04 18.40 -17.21
C TYR A 37 -5.27 19.55 -16.53
N PRO A 38 -5.98 20.44 -15.79
CA PRO A 38 -5.32 21.48 -15.02
C PRO A 38 -4.34 20.89 -14.01
N ARG A 39 -3.06 21.28 -14.11
CA ARG A 39 -1.94 20.79 -13.28
C ARG A 39 -2.27 20.78 -11.78
N LYS A 40 -2.95 21.83 -11.29
CA LYS A 40 -3.33 21.97 -9.88
C LYS A 40 -4.27 20.85 -9.42
N ASN A 41 -5.24 20.46 -10.25
CA ASN A 41 -6.22 19.43 -9.91
C ASN A 41 -5.56 18.04 -9.89
N VAL A 42 -4.70 17.76 -10.88
CA VAL A 42 -3.92 16.51 -10.94
C VAL A 42 -3.02 16.39 -9.71
N GLN A 43 -2.29 17.45 -9.34
CA GLN A 43 -1.43 17.45 -8.16
C GLN A 43 -2.20 17.25 -6.86
N GLN A 44 -3.38 17.88 -6.72
CA GLN A 44 -4.23 17.70 -5.54
C GLN A 44 -4.71 16.25 -5.42
N PHE A 45 -5.09 15.61 -6.53
CA PHE A 45 -5.50 14.22 -6.53
C PHE A 45 -4.33 13.26 -6.23
N LEU A 46 -3.18 13.46 -6.86
CA LEU A 46 -1.98 12.65 -6.58
C LEU A 46 -1.53 12.77 -5.11
N LYS A 47 -1.67 13.94 -4.50
CA LYS A 47 -1.41 14.14 -3.06
C LYS A 47 -2.34 13.32 -2.17
N GLN A 48 -3.59 13.12 -2.59
CA GLN A 48 -4.55 12.26 -1.87
C GLN A 48 -4.28 10.76 -2.12
N LEU A 49 -3.77 10.38 -3.29
CA LEU A 49 -3.39 9.01 -3.62
C LEU A 49 -2.08 8.56 -2.97
N GLN A 50 -1.16 9.50 -2.71
CA GLN A 50 0.18 9.20 -2.19
C GLN A 50 0.18 8.40 -0.87
N PRO A 51 -0.63 8.73 0.16
CA PRO A 51 -0.71 7.94 1.38
C PRO A 51 -1.05 6.47 1.13
N VAL A 52 -1.99 6.19 0.21
CA VAL A 52 -2.39 4.81 -0.14
C VAL A 52 -1.23 4.04 -0.74
N GLN A 53 -0.47 4.68 -1.65
CA GLN A 53 0.68 4.03 -2.27
C GLN A 53 1.81 3.77 -1.28
N ASN A 54 2.04 4.71 -0.37
CA ASN A 54 3.09 4.59 0.64
C ASN A 54 2.77 3.48 1.64
N THR A 55 1.56 3.44 2.21
CA THR A 55 1.18 2.44 3.21
C THR A 55 1.11 1.04 2.61
N LEU A 56 0.50 0.88 1.43
CA LEU A 56 0.48 -0.41 0.72
C LEU A 56 1.88 -0.83 0.26
N GLY A 57 2.77 0.12 -0.02
CA GLY A 57 4.19 -0.13 -0.30
C GLY A 57 4.91 -0.71 0.90
N LEU A 58 4.90 0.01 2.03
CA LEU A 58 5.54 -0.43 3.27
C LEU A 58 4.99 -1.75 3.79
N TYR A 59 3.67 -1.96 3.68
CA TYR A 59 3.06 -3.23 4.07
C TYR A 59 3.54 -4.40 3.21
N ASN A 60 3.65 -4.22 1.89
CA ASN A 60 4.25 -5.20 0.99
C ASN A 60 5.72 -5.47 1.34
N ASP A 61 6.47 -4.43 1.70
CA ASP A 61 7.88 -4.56 2.06
C ASP A 61 8.06 -5.42 3.32
N LEU A 62 7.12 -5.38 4.28
CA LEU A 62 7.15 -6.30 5.43
C LEU A 62 6.94 -7.76 5.05
N PHE A 63 6.14 -8.09 4.03
CA PHE A 63 6.01 -9.48 3.57
C PHE A 63 7.30 -9.99 2.92
N ILE A 64 7.96 -9.13 2.13
CA ILE A 64 9.25 -9.47 1.54
C ILE A 64 10.30 -9.62 2.65
N ALA A 65 10.32 -8.70 3.62
CA ALA A 65 11.25 -8.76 4.76
C ALA A 65 11.01 -10.01 5.62
N GLU A 66 9.77 -10.42 5.83
CA GLU A 66 9.44 -11.67 6.53
C GLU A 66 10.02 -12.89 5.81
N ASP A 67 9.82 -13.03 4.50
CA ASP A 67 10.38 -14.14 3.71
C ASP A 67 11.92 -14.16 3.76
N LEU A 68 12.55 -12.98 3.63
CA LEU A 68 14.00 -12.85 3.71
C LEU A 68 14.54 -13.22 5.11
N PHE A 69 13.92 -12.72 6.18
CA PHE A 69 14.38 -13.01 7.53
C PHE A 69 14.10 -14.45 7.96
N ASN A 70 13.00 -15.07 7.50
CA ASN A 70 12.80 -16.51 7.73
C ASN A 70 13.97 -17.34 7.19
N LYS A 71 14.43 -17.07 5.96
CA LYS A 71 15.60 -17.74 5.37
C LYS A 71 16.91 -17.39 6.07
N ALA A 72 17.06 -16.14 6.51
CA ALA A 72 18.26 -15.69 7.20
C ALA A 72 18.41 -16.34 8.58
N VAL A 73 17.30 -16.52 9.31
CA VAL A 73 17.29 -17.14 10.64
C VAL A 73 17.79 -18.59 10.64
N GLU A 74 17.61 -19.32 9.53
CA GLU A 74 18.16 -20.67 9.37
C GLU A 74 19.69 -20.71 9.46
N HIS A 75 20.35 -19.61 9.10
CA HIS A 75 21.81 -19.49 9.01
C HIS A 75 22.41 -18.63 10.12
N ASP A 76 21.66 -17.64 10.61
CA ASP A 76 22.09 -16.71 11.65
C ASP A 76 20.92 -16.34 12.60
N PRO A 77 20.93 -16.85 13.85
CA PRO A 77 19.89 -16.58 14.84
C PRO A 77 19.73 -15.09 15.21
N HIS A 78 20.69 -14.20 14.93
CA HIS A 78 20.54 -12.78 15.25
C HIS A 78 19.37 -12.12 14.51
N PHE A 79 18.92 -12.69 13.39
CA PHE A 79 17.76 -12.21 12.65
C PHE A 79 16.41 -12.49 13.32
N TRP A 80 16.36 -13.29 14.39
CA TRP A 80 15.11 -13.57 15.13
C TRP A 80 14.42 -12.30 15.62
N PHE A 81 15.20 -11.32 16.09
CA PHE A 81 14.66 -10.04 16.53
C PHE A 81 14.01 -9.27 15.36
N ALA A 82 14.68 -9.22 14.21
CA ALA A 82 14.17 -8.54 13.02
C ALA A 82 12.89 -9.21 12.50
N LEU A 83 12.86 -10.55 12.45
CA LEU A 83 11.67 -11.32 12.07
C LEU A 83 10.49 -11.05 13.03
N GLY A 84 10.74 -11.05 14.34
CA GLY A 84 9.73 -10.72 15.34
C GLY A 84 9.19 -9.30 15.19
N TRP A 85 10.07 -8.33 14.95
CA TRP A 85 9.68 -6.93 14.71
C TRP A 85 8.81 -6.78 13.45
N VAL A 86 9.18 -7.44 12.35
CA VAL A 86 8.40 -7.43 11.10
C VAL A 86 6.99 -7.99 11.33
N LYS A 87 6.89 -9.17 11.96
CA LYS A 87 5.58 -9.79 12.27
C LYS A 87 4.72 -8.90 13.16
N ALA A 88 5.31 -8.28 14.18
CA ALA A 88 4.59 -7.36 15.07
C ALA A 88 4.12 -6.08 14.34
N LYS A 89 4.84 -5.63 13.31
CA LYS A 89 4.51 -4.40 12.56
C LYS A 89 3.46 -4.61 11.47
N GLN A 90 3.28 -5.83 10.97
CA GLN A 90 2.34 -6.15 9.88
C GLN A 90 0.89 -5.70 10.15
N PRO A 91 0.25 -6.04 11.30
CA PRO A 91 -1.13 -5.61 11.56
C PRO A 91 -1.28 -4.09 11.61
N TYR A 92 -0.26 -3.38 12.11
CA TYR A 92 -0.26 -1.92 12.16
C TYR A 92 -0.27 -1.30 10.76
N LEU A 93 0.59 -1.77 9.85
CA LEU A 93 0.62 -1.25 8.47
C LEU A 93 -0.58 -1.71 7.64
N GLN A 94 -1.15 -2.87 7.95
CA GLN A 94 -2.41 -3.32 7.34
C GLN A 94 -3.55 -2.35 7.69
N ASN A 95 -3.69 -1.98 8.97
CA ASN A 95 -4.68 -1.00 9.43
C ASN A 95 -4.44 0.39 8.83
N GLN A 96 -3.18 0.87 8.79
CA GLN A 96 -2.87 2.13 8.13
C GLN A 96 -3.19 2.13 6.63
N SER A 97 -3.01 0.99 5.96
CA SER A 97 -3.38 0.82 4.56
C SER A 97 -4.90 0.90 4.38
N ALA A 98 -5.67 0.26 5.27
CA ALA A 98 -7.12 0.34 5.28
C ALA A 98 -7.62 1.77 5.50
N GLU A 99 -7.10 2.48 6.51
CA GLU A 99 -7.44 3.87 6.75
C GLU A 99 -7.12 4.79 5.57
N ALA A 100 -5.95 4.61 4.95
CA ALA A 100 -5.56 5.39 3.78
C ALA A 100 -6.51 5.13 2.61
N LEU A 101 -6.89 3.87 2.37
CA LEU A 101 -7.85 3.48 1.34
C LEU A 101 -9.24 4.09 1.60
N GLN A 102 -9.71 4.07 2.84
CA GLN A 102 -10.99 4.66 3.24
C GLN A 102 -11.00 6.19 3.08
N LYS A 103 -9.92 6.87 3.46
CA LYS A 103 -9.76 8.32 3.23
C LYS A 103 -9.75 8.63 1.73
N PHE A 104 -9.03 7.84 0.93
CA PHE A 104 -8.94 8.03 -0.51
C PHE A 104 -10.26 7.71 -1.25
N LYS A 105 -11.11 6.82 -0.72
CA LYS A 105 -12.46 6.57 -1.26
C LYS A 105 -13.31 7.85 -1.33
N GLN A 106 -13.03 8.85 -0.50
CA GLN A 106 -13.73 10.14 -0.47
C GLN A 106 -13.08 11.19 -1.39
N ALA A 107 -11.97 10.87 -2.06
CA ALA A 107 -11.29 11.76 -2.97
C ALA A 107 -12.19 12.09 -4.17
N LYS A 108 -12.40 13.39 -4.42
CA LYS A 108 -13.10 13.84 -5.63
C LYS A 108 -12.21 13.61 -6.84
N THR A 109 -12.76 13.00 -7.88
CA THR A 109 -12.08 12.84 -9.17
C THR A 109 -11.84 14.20 -9.81
N PHE A 110 -10.72 14.35 -10.53
CA PHE A 110 -10.36 15.59 -11.22
C PHE A 110 -10.75 15.59 -12.71
N TRP A 111 -11.19 14.44 -13.21
CA TRP A 111 -11.69 14.22 -14.56
C TRP A 111 -13.21 14.26 -14.60
#